data_AF-A0A5N7IJ83-F1
#
_entry.id   AF-A0A5N7IJ83-F1
#
_cell.length_a   1.000
_cell.length_b   1.000
_cell.length_c   1.000
_cell.angle_alpha   90.00
_cell.angle_beta   90.00
_cell.angle_gamma   90.00
#
_symmetry.space_group_name_H-M   'P 1'
#
loop_
_entity.id
_entity.type
_entity.pdbx_description
1 polymer ?
#
loop_
_entity_poly.entity_id
_entity_poly.type
_entity_poly.pdbx_seq_one_letter_code
_entity_poly.pdbx_strand_id
1 'polypeptide(L)'
;MRKINALIKYEIINLKRGKLIWVIAALYAFGIQQTISSMNSGDGIFLSVVGVIKVSWLPLNLIMVPILILCMKIGQSHNDIFEIMDISHRKIMLSKLLTLSIIEGFVLILNIIILVVFGVICKVSIGYFLYQSIGYIINTIVFLMVCTSVGLFIGQTISKYLGEVIGFIFVILVFLILCNFYKTSNIIVPLINIRIIPGVFDVISYDKSYLYHNILWLMISFGLLILPYDYKYRKKENRKNTLFQMGVLALSIILCIYLGRSIYLMRPSYYNITSRNEDISAKYSDNKDGTFFGEKKCGYYIDKYNMNLDITNKLKNDCEMEININKSGVNSLELGLYEKLDISKIEIQGKKLKFKRTNHSFIVTLPREYTNNEIINMKVSYEGEINTSWVEGQKSFYVRNNSFFLADVFEWYPKLNDDTDKEYNINIKYAGKNKIYSNLNEKSKSNQYEFQGKDRDVVLISGNISDRTYKGYLFIGNEEYINNNNKCNDLIDFLKTKNNPINRILLSPFIPGINMDKPYEKMFLYSVD
;
A
#
# COMPACT_ATOMS: atom_id res chain seq x y z
N MET A 1 -14.84 -16.96 -38.15
CA MET A 1 -13.58 -17.52 -37.62
C MET A 1 -12.48 -17.62 -38.68
N ARG A 2 -12.62 -18.39 -39.77
CA ARG A 2 -11.55 -18.53 -40.81
C ARG A 2 -10.97 -17.21 -41.33
N LYS A 3 -11.83 -16.24 -41.71
CA LYS A 3 -11.37 -14.90 -42.15
C LYS A 3 -10.57 -14.19 -41.05
N ILE A 4 -11.08 -14.15 -39.82
CA ILE A 4 -10.42 -13.51 -38.65
C ILE A 4 -9.05 -14.14 -38.37
N ASN A 5 -8.94 -15.47 -38.43
CA ASN A 5 -7.67 -16.17 -38.20
C ASN A 5 -6.61 -15.81 -39.25
N ALA A 6 -7.02 -15.61 -40.51
CA ALA A 6 -6.11 -15.16 -41.56
C ALA A 6 -5.62 -13.72 -41.32
N LEU A 7 -6.49 -12.83 -40.83
CA LEU A 7 -6.12 -11.46 -40.45
C LEU A 7 -5.10 -11.46 -39.31
N ILE A 8 -5.36 -12.24 -38.25
CA ILE A 8 -4.45 -12.39 -37.10
C ILE A 8 -3.08 -12.91 -37.58
N LYS A 9 -3.07 -13.95 -38.42
CA LYS A 9 -1.82 -14.53 -38.95
C LYS A 9 -1.02 -13.50 -39.75
N TYR A 10 -1.69 -12.69 -40.57
CA TYR A 10 -1.06 -11.64 -41.37
C TYR A 10 -0.41 -10.57 -40.48
N GLU A 11 -1.15 -10.04 -39.50
CA GLU A 11 -0.62 -9.04 -38.56
C GLU A 11 0.58 -9.61 -37.79
N ILE A 12 0.49 -10.83 -37.25
CA ILE A 12 1.60 -11.46 -36.52
C ILE A 12 2.85 -11.62 -37.41
N ILE A 13 2.71 -11.99 -38.68
CA ILE A 13 3.85 -12.13 -39.61
C ILE A 13 4.52 -10.78 -39.84
N ASN A 14 3.75 -9.71 -40.05
CA ASN A 14 4.28 -8.36 -40.22
C ASN A 14 5.00 -7.85 -38.97
N LEU A 15 4.45 -8.15 -37.79
CA LEU A 15 5.05 -7.79 -36.52
C LEU A 15 6.38 -8.53 -36.28
N LYS A 16 6.44 -9.83 -36.60
CA LYS A 16 7.67 -10.64 -36.50
C LYS A 16 8.82 -10.11 -37.36
N ARG A 17 8.52 -9.44 -38.48
CA ARG A 17 9.53 -8.80 -39.34
C ARG A 17 9.99 -7.44 -38.80
N GLY A 18 9.28 -6.87 -37.84
CA GLY A 18 9.58 -5.56 -37.26
C GLY A 18 10.67 -5.60 -36.19
N LYS A 19 11.50 -4.55 -36.13
CA LYS A 19 12.53 -4.37 -35.07
C LYS A 19 11.93 -4.09 -33.68
N LEU A 20 10.66 -3.68 -33.60
CA LEU A 20 10.02 -3.22 -32.36
C LEU A 20 9.87 -4.34 -31.31
N ILE A 21 9.65 -5.58 -31.72
CA ILE A 21 9.56 -6.74 -30.81
C ILE A 21 10.92 -6.97 -30.11
N TRP A 22 12.01 -6.85 -30.84
CA TRP A 22 13.36 -6.97 -30.28
C TRP A 22 13.69 -5.83 -29.31
N VAL A 23 13.21 -4.61 -29.60
CA VAL A 23 13.32 -3.48 -28.66
C VAL A 23 12.54 -3.73 -27.38
N ILE A 24 11.30 -4.25 -27.47
CA ILE A 24 10.51 -4.66 -26.29
C ILE A 24 11.28 -5.69 -25.47
N ALA A 25 11.79 -6.75 -26.11
CA ALA A 25 12.53 -7.81 -25.42
C ALA A 25 13.79 -7.28 -24.72
N ALA A 26 14.58 -6.43 -25.39
CA ALA A 26 15.80 -5.85 -24.83
C ALA A 26 15.50 -4.91 -23.66
N LEU A 27 14.51 -4.03 -23.78
CA LEU A 27 14.10 -3.12 -22.70
C LEU A 27 13.52 -3.87 -21.50
N TYR A 28 12.76 -4.92 -21.76
CA TYR A 28 12.23 -5.76 -20.69
C TYR A 28 13.35 -6.51 -19.95
N ALA A 29 14.29 -7.12 -20.68
CA ALA A 29 15.45 -7.78 -20.10
C ALA A 29 16.32 -6.81 -19.28
N PHE A 30 16.56 -5.60 -19.80
CA PHE A 30 17.22 -4.54 -19.06
C PHE A 30 16.45 -4.18 -17.78
N GLY A 31 15.12 -4.02 -17.86
CA GLY A 31 14.28 -3.76 -16.69
C GLY A 31 14.39 -4.84 -15.61
N ILE A 32 14.38 -6.13 -15.99
CA ILE A 32 14.58 -7.24 -15.04
C ILE A 32 15.98 -7.16 -14.41
N GLN A 33 17.01 -6.87 -15.21
CA GLN A 33 18.38 -6.74 -14.72
C GLN A 33 18.49 -5.60 -13.70
N GLN A 34 17.82 -4.47 -13.92
CA GLN A 34 17.72 -3.37 -12.96
C GLN A 34 16.93 -3.76 -11.71
N THR A 35 15.83 -4.50 -11.85
CA THR A 35 15.07 -5.05 -10.72
C THR A 35 15.97 -5.93 -9.84
N ILE A 36 16.74 -6.86 -10.42
CA ILE A 36 17.71 -7.69 -9.70
C ILE A 36 18.78 -6.82 -9.01
N SER A 37 19.34 -5.85 -9.73
CA SER A 37 20.37 -4.95 -9.19
C SER A 37 19.87 -4.13 -8.01
N SER A 38 18.59 -3.72 -8.01
CA SER A 38 17.99 -2.95 -6.93
C SER A 38 17.79 -3.74 -5.64
N MET A 39 17.80 -5.07 -5.72
CA MET A 39 17.76 -5.98 -4.56
C MET A 39 19.16 -6.30 -4.01
N ASN A 40 20.20 -5.67 -4.56
CA ASN A 40 21.54 -5.76 -4.00
C ASN A 40 21.67 -4.76 -2.85
N SER A 41 21.88 -5.28 -1.65
CA SER A 41 22.16 -4.48 -0.44
C SER A 41 23.66 -4.57 -0.11
N GLY A 42 24.16 -3.68 0.76
CA GLY A 42 25.57 -3.68 1.18
C GLY A 42 26.09 -5.02 1.73
N ASP A 43 25.19 -5.90 2.18
CA ASP A 43 25.49 -7.26 2.69
C ASP A 43 25.40 -8.36 1.61
N GLY A 44 25.17 -7.99 0.34
CA GLY A 44 24.97 -8.90 -0.80
C GLY A 44 23.55 -8.89 -1.38
N ILE A 45 23.31 -9.83 -2.30
CA ILE A 45 22.04 -9.94 -3.04
C ILE A 45 21.00 -10.70 -2.19
N PHE A 46 19.94 -10.02 -1.75
CA PHE A 46 18.76 -10.64 -1.14
C PHE A 46 17.63 -10.72 -2.16
N LEU A 47 17.60 -11.82 -2.91
CA LEU A 47 16.48 -12.09 -3.83
C LEU A 47 15.23 -12.40 -3.01
N SER A 48 14.13 -11.72 -3.34
CA SER A 48 12.84 -11.87 -2.67
C SER A 48 11.69 -11.66 -3.67
N VAL A 49 10.59 -12.40 -3.53
CA VAL A 49 9.37 -12.18 -4.34
C VAL A 49 8.79 -10.80 -4.03
N VAL A 50 8.80 -10.39 -2.76
CA VAL A 50 8.39 -9.04 -2.34
C VAL A 50 9.25 -7.96 -2.99
N GLY A 51 10.57 -8.15 -3.02
CA GLY A 51 11.50 -7.23 -3.68
C GLY A 51 11.26 -7.14 -5.19
N VAL A 52 11.04 -8.27 -5.86
CA VAL A 52 10.66 -8.30 -7.28
C VAL A 52 9.39 -7.51 -7.50
N ILE A 53 8.32 -7.79 -6.76
CA ILE A 53 7.03 -7.12 -6.97
C ILE A 53 7.16 -5.61 -6.68
N LYS A 54 7.90 -5.21 -5.63
CA LYS A 54 8.16 -3.80 -5.28
C LYS A 54 8.76 -3.00 -6.45
N VAL A 55 9.63 -3.62 -7.25
CA VAL A 55 10.35 -2.96 -8.36
C VAL A 55 9.88 -3.43 -9.75
N SER A 56 8.92 -4.35 -9.80
CA SER A 56 8.36 -4.95 -11.04
C SER A 56 7.66 -3.96 -11.97
N TRP A 57 7.34 -2.77 -11.47
CA TRP A 57 6.83 -1.67 -12.28
C TRP A 57 7.86 -1.19 -13.32
N LEU A 58 9.16 -1.32 -13.03
CA LEU A 58 10.25 -0.84 -13.89
C LEU A 58 10.28 -1.53 -15.26
N PRO A 59 10.37 -2.87 -15.35
CA PRO A 59 10.34 -3.56 -16.64
C PRO A 59 9.05 -3.29 -17.42
N LEU A 60 7.90 -3.16 -16.75
CA LEU A 60 6.62 -2.84 -17.39
C LEU A 60 6.60 -1.41 -17.95
N ASN A 61 7.09 -0.43 -17.19
CA ASN A 61 7.15 0.97 -17.65
C ASN A 61 8.13 1.15 -18.82
N LEU A 62 9.27 0.44 -18.82
CA LEU A 62 10.24 0.49 -19.92
C LEU A 62 9.65 -0.01 -21.25
N ILE A 63 8.78 -1.02 -21.21
CA ILE A 63 8.11 -1.53 -22.41
C ILE A 63 6.82 -0.79 -22.76
N MET A 64 6.33 0.13 -21.92
CA MET A 64 5.04 0.81 -22.14
C MET A 64 5.02 1.59 -23.46
N VAL A 65 6.02 2.44 -23.73
CA VAL A 65 6.10 3.21 -24.98
C VAL A 65 6.17 2.29 -26.21
N PRO A 66 7.08 1.30 -26.26
CA PRO A 66 7.10 0.32 -27.34
C PRO A 66 5.76 -0.42 -27.55
N ILE A 67 5.07 -0.82 -26.48
CA ILE A 67 3.75 -1.46 -26.57
C ILE A 67 2.72 -0.47 -27.13
N LEU A 68 2.66 0.76 -26.63
CA LEU A 68 1.75 1.79 -27.13
C LEU A 68 1.97 2.07 -28.63
N ILE A 69 3.22 2.12 -29.09
CA ILE A 69 3.57 2.29 -30.50
C ILE A 69 3.13 1.07 -31.32
N LEU A 70 3.34 -0.14 -30.81
CA LEU A 70 2.90 -1.38 -31.46
C LEU A 70 1.38 -1.40 -31.63
N CYS A 71 0.64 -1.10 -30.56
CA CYS A 71 -0.83 -0.99 -30.56
C CYS A 71 -1.30 0.13 -31.50
N MET A 72 -0.60 1.28 -31.53
CA MET A 72 -0.87 2.36 -32.46
C MET A 72 -0.72 1.94 -33.91
N LYS A 73 0.37 1.22 -34.26
CA LYS A 73 0.60 0.73 -35.64
C LYS A 73 -0.47 -0.28 -36.07
N ILE A 74 -0.83 -1.22 -35.20
CA ILE A 74 -1.93 -2.16 -35.43
C ILE A 74 -3.27 -1.39 -35.55
N GLY A 75 -3.49 -0.36 -34.74
CA GLY A 75 -4.64 0.53 -34.82
C GLY A 75 -4.71 1.30 -36.14
N GLN A 76 -3.59 1.84 -36.61
CA GLN A 76 -3.50 2.57 -37.88
C GLN A 76 -3.65 1.68 -39.11
N SER A 77 -3.26 0.39 -39.01
CA SER A 77 -3.26 -0.53 -40.13
C SER A 77 -4.60 -0.50 -40.88
N HIS A 78 -4.49 -0.13 -42.15
CA HIS A 78 -5.51 -0.20 -43.16
C HIS A 78 -4.99 -1.18 -44.19
N ASN A 79 -5.47 -2.43 -44.15
CA ASN A 79 -5.10 -3.36 -45.20
C ASN A 79 -6.11 -3.19 -46.33
N ASP A 80 -5.63 -2.78 -47.50
CA ASP A 80 -6.43 -2.68 -48.74
C ASP A 80 -7.11 -4.01 -49.08
N ILE A 81 -6.48 -5.12 -48.66
CA ILE A 81 -7.02 -6.48 -48.68
C ILE A 81 -8.37 -6.57 -47.95
N PHE A 82 -8.62 -5.76 -46.91
CA PHE A 82 -9.83 -5.82 -46.09
C PHE A 82 -11.03 -5.12 -46.73
N GLU A 83 -10.78 -4.10 -47.56
CA GLU A 83 -11.82 -3.49 -48.39
C GLU A 83 -12.18 -4.42 -49.56
N ILE A 84 -11.19 -5.10 -50.13
CA ILE A 84 -11.39 -6.11 -51.20
C ILE A 84 -12.17 -7.35 -50.69
N MET A 85 -12.02 -7.74 -49.41
CA MET A 85 -12.67 -8.93 -48.83
C MET A 85 -14.06 -8.70 -48.21
N ASP A 86 -14.60 -7.48 -48.29
CA ASP A 86 -15.88 -7.04 -47.71
C ASP A 86 -16.08 -7.48 -46.25
N ILE A 87 -15.07 -7.21 -45.41
CA ILE A 87 -15.10 -7.57 -43.99
C ILE A 87 -15.67 -6.41 -43.18
N SER A 88 -16.72 -6.70 -42.39
CA SER A 88 -17.34 -5.69 -41.53
C SER A 88 -16.34 -5.10 -40.52
N HIS A 89 -16.48 -3.81 -40.23
CA HIS A 89 -15.58 -3.09 -39.31
C HIS A 89 -15.48 -3.74 -37.92
N ARG A 90 -16.58 -4.34 -37.45
CA ARG A 90 -16.62 -5.12 -36.20
C ARG A 90 -15.63 -6.29 -36.22
N LYS A 91 -15.57 -7.03 -37.32
CA LYS A 91 -14.66 -8.17 -37.49
C LYS A 91 -13.20 -7.72 -37.60
N ILE A 92 -12.94 -6.55 -38.20
CA ILE A 92 -11.61 -5.93 -38.25
C ILE A 92 -11.15 -5.53 -36.84
N MET A 93 -11.98 -4.80 -36.09
CA MET A 93 -11.65 -4.39 -34.71
C MET A 93 -11.46 -5.61 -33.79
N LEU A 94 -12.31 -6.63 -33.92
CA LEU A 94 -12.16 -7.88 -33.17
C LEU A 94 -10.84 -8.59 -33.52
N SER A 95 -10.43 -8.60 -34.79
CA SER A 95 -9.12 -9.14 -35.19
C SER A 95 -7.96 -8.38 -34.58
N LYS A 96 -8.03 -7.04 -34.56
CA LYS A 96 -6.98 -6.20 -33.94
C LYS A 96 -6.86 -6.46 -32.44
N LEU A 97 -8.00 -6.53 -31.74
CA LEU A 97 -8.05 -6.88 -30.32
C LEU A 97 -7.47 -8.27 -30.05
N LEU A 98 -7.87 -9.30 -30.79
CA LEU A 98 -7.34 -10.66 -30.63
C LEU A 98 -5.83 -10.73 -30.91
N THR A 99 -5.33 -10.00 -31.91
CA THR A 99 -3.89 -9.92 -32.21
C THR A 99 -3.13 -9.31 -31.03
N LEU A 100 -3.65 -8.23 -30.45
CA LEU A 100 -3.04 -7.58 -29.30
C LEU A 100 -3.09 -8.46 -28.05
N SER A 101 -4.22 -9.13 -27.78
CA SER A 101 -4.33 -10.06 -26.66
C SER A 101 -3.35 -11.23 -26.74
N ILE A 102 -2.98 -11.69 -27.94
CA ILE A 102 -1.92 -12.70 -28.10
C ILE A 102 -0.56 -12.14 -27.64
N ILE A 103 -0.24 -10.91 -28.03
CA ILE A 103 1.03 -10.25 -27.65
C ILE A 103 1.07 -9.99 -26.15
N GLU A 104 -0.01 -9.47 -25.58
CA GLU A 104 -0.18 -9.30 -24.13
C GLU A 104 -0.03 -10.61 -23.39
N GLY A 105 -0.60 -11.70 -23.91
CA GLY A 105 -0.47 -13.04 -23.36
C GLY A 105 0.99 -13.49 -23.25
N PHE A 106 1.82 -13.21 -24.27
CA PHE A 106 3.26 -13.52 -24.19
C PHE A 106 3.97 -12.70 -23.10
N VAL A 107 3.68 -11.41 -23.00
CA VAL A 107 4.25 -10.55 -21.95
C VAL A 107 3.82 -11.06 -20.57
N LEU A 108 2.55 -11.37 -20.38
CA LEU A 108 2.01 -11.89 -19.13
C LEU A 108 2.65 -13.23 -18.73
N ILE A 109 2.76 -14.17 -19.66
CA ILE A 109 3.41 -15.48 -19.44
C ILE A 109 4.86 -15.28 -18.98
N LEU A 110 5.60 -14.36 -19.62
CA LEU A 110 6.98 -14.07 -19.24
C LEU A 110 7.08 -13.50 -17.81
N ASN A 111 6.20 -12.56 -17.44
CA ASN A 111 6.15 -12.03 -16.07
C ASN A 111 5.85 -13.14 -15.04
N ILE A 112 4.93 -14.06 -15.37
CA ILE A 112 4.61 -15.20 -14.50
C ILE A 112 5.81 -16.14 -14.35
N ILE A 113 6.51 -16.47 -15.44
CA ILE A 113 7.71 -17.34 -15.40
C ILE A 113 8.77 -16.73 -14.49
N ILE A 114 9.04 -15.43 -14.62
CA ILE A 114 10.02 -14.73 -13.78
C ILE A 114 9.62 -14.83 -12.30
N LEU A 115 8.37 -14.51 -11.97
CA LEU A 115 7.89 -14.64 -10.59
C LEU A 115 8.05 -16.06 -10.04
N VAL A 116 7.69 -17.08 -10.81
CA VAL A 116 7.82 -18.48 -10.39
C VAL A 116 9.29 -18.83 -10.13
N VAL A 117 10.22 -18.42 -11.01
CA VAL A 117 11.66 -18.62 -10.82
C VAL A 117 12.12 -17.99 -9.50
N PHE A 118 11.71 -16.75 -9.21
CA PHE A 118 12.03 -16.10 -7.94
C PHE A 118 11.40 -16.81 -6.74
N GLY A 119 10.14 -17.24 -6.82
CA GLY A 119 9.48 -17.98 -5.75
C GLY A 119 10.20 -19.28 -5.40
N VAL A 120 10.69 -20.01 -6.42
CA VAL A 120 11.48 -21.23 -6.23
C VAL A 120 12.83 -20.93 -5.58
N ILE A 121 13.55 -19.89 -6.04
CA ILE A 121 14.85 -19.50 -5.46
C ILE A 121 14.71 -19.09 -3.99
N CYS A 122 13.65 -18.37 -3.65
CA CYS A 122 13.39 -17.85 -2.30
C CYS A 122 12.83 -18.92 -1.33
N LYS A 123 12.47 -20.11 -1.82
CA LYS A 123 11.90 -21.22 -1.02
C LYS A 123 10.67 -20.81 -0.19
N VAL A 124 9.83 -19.96 -0.75
CA VAL A 124 8.59 -19.51 -0.09
C VAL A 124 7.48 -20.55 -0.21
N SER A 125 6.58 -20.58 0.76
CA SER A 125 5.37 -21.40 0.71
C SER A 125 4.49 -21.01 -0.48
N ILE A 126 3.76 -22.00 -1.02
CA ILE A 126 2.83 -21.77 -2.15
C ILE A 126 1.75 -20.76 -1.75
N GLY A 127 1.25 -20.82 -0.51
CA GLY A 127 0.23 -19.90 -0.01
C GLY A 127 0.72 -18.45 -0.02
N TYR A 128 1.94 -18.23 0.48
CA TYR A 128 2.59 -16.92 0.47
C TYR A 128 2.87 -16.42 -0.96
N PHE A 129 3.43 -17.28 -1.83
CA PHE A 129 3.71 -16.95 -3.22
C PHE A 129 2.45 -16.51 -3.98
N LEU A 130 1.36 -17.26 -3.86
CA LEU A 130 0.08 -16.94 -4.49
C LEU A 130 -0.47 -15.61 -3.94
N TYR A 131 -0.44 -15.41 -2.62
CA TYR A 131 -0.92 -14.17 -2.01
C TYR A 131 -0.19 -12.93 -2.56
N GLN A 132 1.14 -12.97 -2.67
CA GLN A 132 1.90 -11.84 -3.19
C GLN A 132 1.69 -11.66 -4.71
N SER A 133 1.63 -12.76 -5.46
CA SER A 133 1.63 -12.72 -6.93
C SER A 133 0.30 -12.33 -7.56
N ILE A 134 -0.84 -12.64 -6.93
CA ILE A 134 -2.18 -12.42 -7.53
C ILE A 134 -2.40 -10.95 -7.89
N GLY A 135 -2.10 -10.03 -6.98
CA GLY A 135 -2.28 -8.60 -7.16
C GLY A 135 -1.37 -8.08 -8.25
N TYR A 136 -0.13 -8.55 -8.29
CA TYR A 136 0.80 -8.18 -9.34
C TYR A 136 0.31 -8.63 -10.72
N ILE A 137 -0.20 -9.86 -10.83
CA ILE A 137 -0.76 -10.41 -12.07
C ILE A 137 -1.99 -9.60 -12.50
N ILE A 138 -2.91 -9.30 -11.58
CA ILE A 138 -4.09 -8.47 -11.86
C ILE A 138 -3.67 -7.09 -12.37
N ASN A 139 -2.74 -6.43 -11.69
CA ASN A 139 -2.27 -5.10 -12.08
C ASN A 139 -1.54 -5.14 -13.44
N THR A 140 -0.79 -6.21 -13.73
CA THR A 140 -0.15 -6.41 -15.04
C THR A 140 -1.18 -6.58 -16.14
N ILE A 141 -2.25 -7.34 -15.91
CA ILE A 141 -3.36 -7.49 -16.86
C ILE A 141 -4.04 -6.14 -17.12
N VAL A 142 -4.36 -5.38 -16.07
CA VAL A 142 -4.96 -4.03 -16.18
C VAL A 142 -4.03 -3.09 -16.95
N PHE A 143 -2.74 -3.10 -16.64
CA PHE A 143 -1.71 -2.30 -17.33
C PHE A 143 -1.69 -2.60 -18.84
N LEU A 144 -1.60 -3.88 -19.21
CA LEU A 144 -1.57 -4.29 -20.62
C LEU A 144 -2.85 -3.87 -21.34
N MET A 145 -4.00 -4.13 -20.74
CA MET A 145 -5.30 -3.74 -21.30
C MET A 145 -5.41 -2.23 -21.54
N VAL A 146 -4.95 -1.41 -20.58
CA VAL A 146 -4.92 0.06 -20.76
C VAL A 146 -4.01 0.44 -21.92
N CYS A 147 -2.80 -0.14 -22.01
CA CYS A 147 -1.89 0.12 -23.12
C CYS A 147 -2.52 -0.23 -24.47
N THR A 148 -3.19 -1.37 -24.56
CA THR A 148 -3.90 -1.78 -25.77
C THR A 148 -5.03 -0.82 -26.13
N SER A 149 -5.90 -0.47 -25.17
CA SER A 149 -7.02 0.43 -25.42
C SER A 149 -6.58 1.83 -25.84
N VAL A 150 -5.59 2.39 -25.15
CA VAL A 150 -5.00 3.69 -25.48
C VAL A 150 -4.32 3.65 -26.85
N GLY A 151 -3.41 2.68 -27.07
CA GLY A 151 -2.65 2.59 -28.31
C GLY A 151 -3.56 2.36 -29.52
N LEU A 152 -4.57 1.49 -29.40
CA LEU A 152 -5.58 1.31 -30.43
C LEU A 152 -6.37 2.59 -30.71
N PHE A 153 -6.78 3.31 -29.67
CA PHE A 153 -7.49 4.58 -29.82
C PHE A 153 -6.63 5.60 -30.58
N ILE A 154 -5.36 5.78 -30.17
CA ILE A 154 -4.43 6.68 -30.86
C ILE A 154 -4.24 6.24 -32.31
N GLY A 155 -4.01 4.95 -32.57
CA GLY A 155 -3.80 4.43 -33.91
C GLY A 155 -5.01 4.63 -34.84
N GLN A 156 -6.19 4.25 -34.37
CA GLN A 156 -7.41 4.20 -35.17
C GLN A 156 -8.08 5.58 -35.33
N THR A 157 -7.86 6.52 -34.39
CA THR A 157 -8.53 7.83 -34.37
C THR A 157 -7.58 9.01 -34.61
N ILE A 158 -6.35 8.96 -34.10
CA ILE A 158 -5.41 10.09 -34.20
C ILE A 158 -4.44 9.86 -35.35
N SER A 159 -3.58 8.84 -35.24
CA SER A 159 -2.51 8.54 -36.22
C SER A 159 -3.04 8.41 -37.64
N LYS A 160 -4.17 7.70 -37.78
CA LYS A 160 -4.80 7.45 -39.07
C LYS A 160 -5.33 8.71 -39.77
N TYR A 161 -5.77 9.73 -39.04
CA TYR A 161 -6.41 10.92 -39.63
C TYR A 161 -5.53 12.16 -39.59
N LEU A 162 -4.71 12.28 -38.55
CA LEU A 162 -3.83 13.43 -38.32
C LEU A 162 -2.35 13.13 -38.65
N GLY A 163 -2.00 11.86 -38.88
CA GLY A 163 -0.67 11.41 -39.24
C GLY A 163 0.12 10.76 -38.10
N GLU A 164 1.07 9.90 -38.47
CA GLU A 164 1.83 9.06 -37.53
C GLU A 164 2.65 9.87 -36.52
N VAL A 165 3.22 11.00 -36.94
CA VAL A 165 4.00 11.90 -36.05
C VAL A 165 3.14 12.45 -34.91
N ILE A 166 1.91 12.87 -35.21
CA ILE A 166 0.97 13.36 -34.19
C ILE A 166 0.57 12.22 -33.25
N GLY A 167 0.31 11.02 -33.80
CA GLY A 167 0.07 9.82 -33.00
C GLY A 167 1.21 9.53 -32.01
N PHE A 168 2.47 9.64 -32.47
CA PHE A 168 3.64 9.46 -31.61
C PHE A 168 3.73 10.49 -30.48
N ILE A 169 3.48 11.78 -30.76
CA ILE A 169 3.44 12.82 -29.72
C ILE A 169 2.39 12.47 -28.65
N PHE A 170 1.21 11.99 -29.06
CA PHE A 170 0.18 11.53 -28.12
C PHE A 170 0.63 10.34 -27.28
N VAL A 171 1.35 9.38 -27.85
CA VAL A 171 1.93 8.26 -27.08
C VAL A 171 2.86 8.76 -25.98
N ILE A 172 3.73 9.73 -26.29
CA ILE A 172 4.64 10.33 -25.29
C ILE A 172 3.88 11.09 -24.21
N LEU A 173 2.88 11.90 -24.58
CA LEU A 173 2.04 12.61 -23.61
C LEU A 173 1.31 11.64 -22.67
N VAL A 174 0.75 10.56 -23.21
CA VAL A 174 0.08 9.55 -22.40
C VAL A 174 1.08 8.84 -21.49
N PHE A 175 2.28 8.50 -21.97
CA PHE A 175 3.34 7.94 -21.12
C PHE A 175 3.65 8.85 -19.91
N LEU A 176 3.80 10.15 -20.14
CA LEU A 176 4.07 11.13 -19.06
C LEU A 176 2.93 11.18 -18.03
N ILE A 177 1.67 11.11 -18.47
CA ILE A 177 0.49 11.09 -17.59
C ILE A 177 0.43 9.79 -16.79
N LEU A 178 0.63 8.64 -17.45
CA LEU A 178 0.46 7.31 -16.84
C LEU A 178 1.61 6.95 -15.89
N CYS A 179 2.84 7.39 -16.15
CA CYS A 179 4.00 6.98 -15.37
C CYS A 179 4.45 7.95 -14.25
N ASN A 180 3.96 9.19 -14.21
CA ASN A 180 4.18 10.23 -13.16
C ASN A 180 5.29 9.96 -12.09
N PHE A 181 6.54 9.83 -12.56
CA PHE A 181 7.65 9.19 -11.82
C PHE A 181 8.12 9.91 -10.55
N TYR A 182 7.74 11.18 -10.31
CA TYR A 182 8.52 12.05 -9.41
C TYR A 182 7.78 12.92 -8.38
N LYS A 183 6.46 12.80 -8.14
CA LYS A 183 5.77 13.83 -7.32
C LYS A 183 4.90 13.35 -6.17
N THR A 184 5.47 13.20 -4.96
CA THR A 184 4.91 12.78 -3.65
C THR A 184 3.45 13.10 -3.34
N SER A 185 2.85 14.11 -3.96
CA SER A 185 1.39 14.27 -4.04
C SER A 185 1.02 14.82 -5.43
N ASN A 186 0.22 14.08 -6.21
CA ASN A 186 -0.32 14.63 -7.47
C ASN A 186 -1.72 14.09 -7.74
N ILE A 187 -2.59 14.93 -8.26
CA ILE A 187 -4.04 14.72 -8.46
C ILE A 187 -4.34 13.56 -9.43
N ILE A 188 -3.40 13.23 -10.30
CA ILE A 188 -3.52 12.17 -11.31
C ILE A 188 -3.11 10.82 -10.70
N VAL A 189 -4.01 9.84 -10.76
CA VAL A 189 -3.78 8.46 -10.35
C VAL A 189 -2.90 7.79 -11.44
N PRO A 190 -1.63 7.42 -11.19
CA PRO A 190 -0.77 6.77 -12.19
C PRO A 190 -1.28 5.35 -12.54
N LEU A 191 -0.89 4.79 -13.69
CA LEU A 191 -1.36 3.46 -14.12
C LEU A 191 -0.85 2.37 -13.18
N ILE A 192 0.46 2.35 -12.98
CA ILE A 192 1.11 1.58 -11.93
C ILE A 192 1.44 2.58 -10.83
N ASN A 193 0.71 2.50 -9.73
CA ASN A 193 0.94 3.39 -8.61
C ASN A 193 2.18 2.97 -7.84
N ILE A 194 3.31 3.59 -8.21
CA ILE A 194 4.61 3.49 -7.54
C ILE A 194 4.51 3.93 -6.06
N ARG A 195 3.41 4.59 -5.65
CA ARG A 195 3.14 5.03 -4.26
C ARG A 195 2.22 4.15 -3.42
N ILE A 196 1.78 2.99 -3.91
CA ILE A 196 1.14 2.01 -3.01
C ILE A 196 2.27 1.28 -2.31
N ILE A 197 2.96 1.97 -1.39
CA ILE A 197 4.33 1.57 -1.05
C ILE A 197 4.32 0.34 -0.14
N PRO A 198 4.92 -0.78 -0.60
CA PRO A 198 5.20 -1.95 0.23
C PRO A 198 5.75 -1.57 1.59
N GLY A 199 5.13 -2.08 2.65
CA GLY A 199 5.94 -2.52 3.77
C GLY A 199 6.67 -3.80 3.36
N VAL A 200 7.72 -4.17 4.08
CA VAL A 200 8.43 -5.45 3.86
C VAL A 200 7.50 -6.67 3.93
N PHE A 201 6.30 -6.53 4.52
CA PHE A 201 5.33 -7.62 4.70
C PHE A 201 4.18 -7.65 3.69
N ASP A 202 3.85 -6.53 3.05
CA ASP A 202 2.69 -6.43 2.18
C ASP A 202 2.94 -5.42 1.07
N VAL A 203 3.27 -5.94 -0.13
CA VAL A 203 3.56 -5.12 -1.32
C VAL A 203 2.30 -4.58 -1.95
N ILE A 204 1.21 -5.33 -1.89
CA ILE A 204 -0.05 -4.97 -2.51
C ILE A 204 -1.13 -5.02 -1.44
N SER A 205 -1.49 -3.83 -0.95
CA SER A 205 -2.62 -3.69 -0.06
C SER A 205 -3.91 -4.03 -0.81
N TYR A 206 -4.44 -5.24 -0.62
CA TYR A 206 -5.75 -5.66 -1.15
C TYR A 206 -6.91 -4.98 -0.40
N ASP A 207 -6.94 -3.65 -0.44
CA ASP A 207 -7.97 -2.82 0.15
C ASP A 207 -8.93 -2.27 -0.92
N LYS A 208 -9.91 -1.48 -0.47
CA LYS A 208 -10.88 -0.84 -1.36
C LYS A 208 -10.22 0.10 -2.37
N SER A 209 -9.10 0.73 -2.01
CA SER A 209 -8.39 1.65 -2.89
C SER A 209 -7.78 0.90 -4.08
N TYR A 210 -7.16 -0.26 -3.83
CA TYR A 210 -6.64 -1.14 -4.89
C TYR A 210 -7.74 -1.61 -5.85
N LEU A 211 -8.90 -2.02 -5.31
CA LEU A 211 -10.05 -2.41 -6.13
C LEU A 211 -10.56 -1.24 -6.99
N TYR A 212 -10.78 -0.07 -6.38
CA TYR A 212 -11.28 1.12 -7.09
C TYR A 212 -10.31 1.60 -8.16
N HIS A 213 -9.00 1.53 -7.89
CA HIS A 213 -7.95 1.84 -8.86
C HIS A 213 -8.04 0.98 -10.11
N ASN A 214 -8.13 -0.34 -9.94
CA ASN A 214 -8.23 -1.26 -11.07
C ASN A 214 -9.53 -1.08 -11.85
N ILE A 215 -10.66 -0.90 -11.16
CA ILE A 215 -11.96 -0.64 -11.82
C ILE A 215 -11.90 0.68 -12.60
N LEU A 216 -11.32 1.74 -12.04
CA LEU A 216 -11.17 3.03 -12.73
C LEU A 216 -10.45 2.85 -14.08
N TRP A 217 -9.32 2.16 -14.09
CA TRP A 217 -8.54 1.94 -15.31
C TRP A 217 -9.23 1.02 -16.33
N LEU A 218 -9.96 0.01 -15.88
CA LEU A 218 -10.79 -0.83 -16.74
C LEU A 218 -11.91 -0.02 -17.40
N MET A 219 -12.54 0.91 -16.66
CA MET A 219 -13.60 1.77 -17.17
C MET A 219 -13.08 2.78 -18.20
N ILE A 220 -11.92 3.39 -17.94
CA ILE A 220 -11.21 4.24 -18.92
C ILE A 220 -10.91 3.44 -20.19
N SER A 221 -10.36 2.23 -20.04
CA SER A 221 -10.06 1.33 -21.15
C SER A 221 -11.29 1.00 -21.99
N PHE A 222 -12.41 0.71 -21.33
CA PHE A 222 -13.68 0.43 -22.01
C PHE A 222 -14.21 1.65 -22.76
N GLY A 223 -14.18 2.84 -22.15
CA GLY A 223 -14.56 4.08 -22.80
C GLY A 223 -13.73 4.39 -24.05
N LEU A 224 -12.40 4.18 -23.97
CA LEU A 224 -11.48 4.38 -25.09
C LEU A 224 -11.72 3.40 -26.25
N LEU A 225 -12.19 2.18 -25.97
CA LEU A 225 -12.53 1.20 -27.03
C LEU A 225 -13.87 1.49 -27.71
N ILE A 226 -14.81 2.16 -27.04
CA ILE A 226 -16.10 2.56 -27.63
C ILE A 226 -15.93 3.67 -28.68
N LEU A 227 -15.04 4.64 -28.44
CA LEU A 227 -14.89 5.81 -29.31
C LEU A 227 -14.51 5.47 -30.77
N PRO A 228 -13.52 4.58 -31.04
CA PRO A 228 -13.20 4.14 -32.40
C PRO A 228 -14.33 3.36 -33.07
N TYR A 229 -15.20 2.72 -32.28
CA TYR A 229 -16.32 1.94 -32.77
C TYR A 229 -17.48 2.83 -33.26
N ASP A 230 -17.74 3.96 -32.59
CA ASP A 230 -18.81 4.91 -32.95
C ASP A 230 -18.45 5.78 -34.17
N TYR A 231 -17.19 6.21 -34.30
CA TYR A 231 -16.76 7.18 -35.33
C TYR A 231 -17.08 6.74 -36.77
N LYS A 232 -17.02 5.44 -37.09
CA LYS A 232 -17.36 4.91 -38.43
C LYS A 232 -18.84 4.59 -38.62
N TYR A 233 -19.61 4.42 -37.53
CA TYR A 233 -21.04 4.08 -37.56
C TYR A 233 -21.96 5.29 -37.76
N ARG A 234 -21.50 6.50 -37.40
CA ARG A 234 -22.23 7.76 -37.68
C ARG A 234 -22.55 7.97 -39.17
N LYS A 235 -21.84 7.29 -40.08
CA LYS A 235 -22.02 7.41 -41.53
C LYS A 235 -23.03 6.43 -42.14
N LYS A 236 -23.56 5.43 -41.40
CA LYS A 236 -24.42 4.37 -42.01
C LYS A 236 -25.65 3.86 -41.23
N GLU A 237 -25.91 4.14 -39.94
CA GLU A 237 -27.16 3.65 -39.30
C GLU A 237 -27.59 4.28 -37.95
N ASN A 238 -28.92 4.36 -37.75
CA ASN A 238 -29.77 4.43 -36.54
C ASN A 238 -29.35 5.28 -35.31
N ARG A 239 -29.94 6.49 -35.19
CA ARG A 239 -29.80 7.46 -34.07
C ARG A 239 -29.95 6.86 -32.65
N LYS A 240 -30.75 5.80 -32.49
CA LYS A 240 -30.96 5.10 -31.21
C LYS A 240 -29.69 4.41 -30.68
N ASN A 241 -28.88 3.80 -31.56
CA ASN A 241 -27.66 3.11 -31.14
C ASN A 241 -26.57 4.10 -30.71
N THR A 242 -26.47 5.24 -31.40
CA THR A 242 -25.55 6.32 -31.02
C THR A 242 -25.93 6.94 -29.67
N LEU A 243 -27.22 7.18 -29.41
CA LEU A 243 -27.69 7.67 -28.11
C LEU A 243 -27.37 6.70 -26.97
N PHE A 244 -27.57 5.40 -27.18
CA PHE A 244 -27.21 4.37 -26.20
C PHE A 244 -25.70 4.39 -25.89
N GLN A 245 -24.85 4.43 -26.92
CA GLN A 245 -23.39 4.48 -26.76
C GLN A 245 -22.91 5.75 -26.06
N MET A 246 -23.49 6.92 -26.40
CA MET A 246 -23.22 8.17 -25.69
C MET A 246 -23.66 8.10 -24.21
N GLY A 247 -24.79 7.46 -23.92
CA GLY A 247 -25.24 7.21 -22.55
C GLY A 247 -24.27 6.33 -21.76
N VAL A 248 -23.75 5.26 -22.37
CA VAL A 248 -22.72 4.39 -21.77
C VAL A 248 -21.42 5.16 -21.51
N LEU A 249 -20.98 6.02 -22.44
CA LEU A 249 -19.82 6.88 -22.25
C LEU A 249 -20.02 7.88 -21.11
N ALA A 250 -21.17 8.55 -21.05
CA ALA A 250 -21.49 9.49 -19.98
C ALA A 250 -21.51 8.80 -18.60
N LEU A 251 -22.12 7.61 -18.51
CA LEU A 251 -22.11 6.80 -17.30
C LEU A 251 -20.68 6.40 -16.90
N SER A 252 -19.85 6.01 -17.87
CA SER A 252 -18.44 5.65 -17.64
C SER A 252 -17.64 6.84 -17.08
N ILE A 253 -17.85 8.05 -17.62
CA ILE A 253 -17.21 9.27 -17.13
C ILE A 253 -17.64 9.59 -15.70
N ILE A 254 -18.94 9.54 -15.39
CA ILE A 254 -19.47 9.78 -14.04
C ILE A 254 -18.86 8.78 -13.05
N LEU A 255 -18.81 7.50 -13.42
CA LEU A 255 -18.22 6.46 -12.59
C LEU A 255 -16.71 6.69 -12.38
N CYS A 256 -15.98 7.09 -13.42
CA CYS A 256 -14.56 7.43 -13.31
C CYS A 256 -14.32 8.61 -12.36
N ILE A 257 -15.17 9.64 -12.39
CA ILE A 257 -15.09 10.78 -11.47
C ILE A 257 -15.35 10.32 -10.02
N TYR A 258 -16.37 9.49 -9.80
CA TYR A 258 -16.68 8.94 -8.48
C TYR A 258 -15.54 8.07 -7.92
N LEU A 259 -15.01 7.15 -8.75
CA LEU A 259 -13.90 6.27 -8.37
C LEU A 259 -12.62 7.08 -8.13
N GLY A 260 -12.30 8.03 -9.00
CA GLY A 260 -11.15 8.93 -8.85
C GLY A 260 -11.21 9.74 -7.55
N ARG A 261 -12.38 10.30 -7.22
CA ARG A 261 -12.61 10.98 -5.93
C ARG A 261 -12.44 10.03 -4.74
N SER A 262 -12.99 8.82 -4.83
CA SER A 262 -12.90 7.82 -3.76
C SER A 262 -11.45 7.40 -3.49
N ILE A 263 -10.67 7.15 -4.55
CA ILE A 263 -9.23 6.85 -4.45
C ILE A 263 -8.48 8.04 -3.85
N TYR A 264 -8.80 9.27 -4.24
CA TYR A 264 -8.18 10.48 -3.71
C TYR A 264 -8.39 10.63 -2.20
N LEU A 265 -9.60 10.37 -1.71
CA LEU A 265 -9.92 10.45 -0.28
C LEU A 265 -9.23 9.35 0.56
N MET A 266 -8.88 8.21 -0.04
CA MET A 266 -8.19 7.09 0.62
C MET A 266 -6.66 7.24 0.66
N ARG A 267 -6.11 8.35 0.15
CA ARG A 267 -4.66 8.57 0.14
C ARG A 267 -4.09 8.64 1.56
N PRO A 268 -2.89 8.09 1.80
CA PRO A 268 -2.27 8.18 3.11
C PRO A 268 -2.00 9.65 3.48
N SER A 269 -2.16 9.98 4.75
CA SER A 269 -1.70 11.27 5.28
C SER A 269 -0.19 11.24 5.39
N TYR A 270 0.48 12.29 4.89
CA TYR A 270 1.86 12.52 5.25
C TYR A 270 1.96 12.70 6.76
N TYR A 271 2.88 11.99 7.37
CA TYR A 271 3.08 12.01 8.80
C TYR A 271 4.55 12.23 9.07
N ASN A 272 4.88 13.33 9.75
CA ASN A 272 6.25 13.64 10.13
C ASN A 272 6.37 13.71 11.66
N ILE A 273 7.14 12.78 12.22
CA ILE A 273 7.41 12.66 13.64
C ILE A 273 8.28 13.82 14.15
N THR A 274 9.11 14.42 13.29
CA THR A 274 10.02 15.52 13.66
C THR A 274 9.37 16.90 13.60
N SER A 275 8.29 17.08 12.81
CA SER A 275 7.56 18.35 12.74
C SER A 275 6.63 18.60 13.93
N ARG A 276 6.59 17.70 14.93
CA ARG A 276 5.71 17.77 16.10
C ARG A 276 6.11 18.86 17.13
N ASN A 277 7.17 19.63 16.89
CA ASN A 277 7.79 20.54 17.88
C ASN A 277 7.03 21.85 18.17
N GLU A 278 6.01 22.24 17.39
CA GLU A 278 5.51 23.62 17.42
C GLU A 278 4.33 23.88 18.40
N ASP A 279 3.43 22.90 18.62
CA ASP A 279 2.10 23.15 19.24
C ASP A 279 1.82 22.46 20.60
N ILE A 280 2.79 21.78 21.20
CA ILE A 280 2.61 21.11 22.51
C ILE A 280 2.95 22.07 23.64
N SER A 281 2.05 22.20 24.62
CA SER A 281 2.17 23.16 25.73
C SER A 281 3.33 22.84 26.69
N ALA A 282 3.69 21.56 26.76
CA ALA A 282 4.77 21.00 27.58
C ALA A 282 5.98 20.63 26.69
N LYS A 283 6.90 21.58 26.46
CA LYS A 283 8.09 21.41 25.60
C LYS A 283 9.27 20.78 26.36
N TYR A 284 10.00 19.88 25.70
CA TYR A 284 11.30 19.37 26.17
C TYR A 284 12.37 20.46 26.15
N SER A 285 13.21 20.52 27.19
CA SER A 285 14.46 21.28 27.15
C SER A 285 15.63 20.49 26.55
N ASP A 286 15.62 19.15 26.58
CA ASP A 286 16.86 18.35 26.39
C ASP A 286 16.83 17.15 25.42
N ASN A 287 15.74 16.86 24.68
CA ASN A 287 15.74 15.67 23.81
C ASN A 287 16.24 15.95 22.39
N LYS A 288 17.43 15.41 22.07
CA LYS A 288 17.94 15.21 20.72
C LYS A 288 17.24 14.07 19.96
N ASP A 289 16.46 13.23 20.67
CA ASP A 289 15.82 12.03 20.11
C ASP A 289 14.31 12.25 20.03
N GLY A 290 13.85 12.86 18.93
CA GLY A 290 12.47 13.27 18.73
C GLY A 290 11.54 12.15 18.28
N THR A 291 10.78 11.55 19.21
CA THR A 291 9.62 10.71 18.86
C THR A 291 8.42 10.75 19.84
N PHE A 292 8.46 11.51 20.94
CA PHE A 292 7.51 11.31 22.05
C PHE A 292 6.86 12.60 22.65
N PHE A 293 5.65 12.46 23.22
CA PHE A 293 4.73 13.52 23.74
C PHE A 293 4.88 13.96 25.22
N GLY A 294 5.27 15.21 25.50
CA GLY A 294 5.06 15.86 26.82
C GLY A 294 6.20 15.72 27.85
N GLU A 295 6.19 16.57 28.88
CA GLU A 295 7.23 16.67 29.91
C GLU A 295 7.37 15.41 30.79
N LYS A 296 8.61 14.95 31.02
CA LYS A 296 8.96 13.94 32.05
C LYS A 296 8.49 14.33 33.48
N LYS A 297 8.07 15.58 33.69
CA LYS A 297 7.63 16.16 34.98
C LYS A 297 6.24 16.82 34.90
N CYS A 298 5.35 16.30 34.05
CA CYS A 298 3.97 16.81 33.93
C CYS A 298 3.11 16.63 35.21
N GLY A 299 3.63 15.97 36.25
CA GLY A 299 2.95 15.83 37.53
C GLY A 299 2.11 14.56 37.64
N TYR A 300 2.17 13.69 36.63
CA TYR A 300 1.43 12.43 36.58
C TYR A 300 2.07 11.42 35.64
N TYR A 301 1.69 10.15 35.77
CA TYR A 301 2.10 9.04 34.91
C TYR A 301 0.97 8.00 34.82
N ILE A 302 1.03 7.10 33.84
CA ILE A 302 0.01 6.06 33.66
C ILE A 302 0.56 4.74 34.18
N ASP A 303 -0.19 4.08 35.05
CA ASP A 303 0.17 2.76 35.59
C ASP A 303 -0.38 1.63 34.75
N LYS A 304 -1.63 1.80 34.29
CA LYS A 304 -2.41 0.71 33.72
C LYS A 304 -3.24 1.16 32.54
N TYR A 305 -3.31 0.29 31.55
CA TYR A 305 -4.18 0.40 30.39
C TYR A 305 -5.09 -0.83 30.30
N ASN A 306 -6.38 -0.58 30.12
CA ASN A 306 -7.36 -1.58 29.73
C ASN A 306 -8.00 -1.13 28.41
N MET A 307 -7.69 -1.84 27.32
CA MET A 307 -8.07 -1.45 25.97
C MET A 307 -9.00 -2.49 25.35
N ASN A 308 -10.12 -2.02 24.80
CA ASN A 308 -11.02 -2.85 24.00
C ASN A 308 -11.00 -2.34 22.55
N LEU A 309 -10.19 -3.00 21.73
CA LEU A 309 -9.94 -2.67 20.33
C LEU A 309 -10.96 -3.39 19.43
N ASP A 310 -11.58 -2.66 18.51
CA ASP A 310 -12.27 -3.21 17.34
C ASP A 310 -11.51 -2.78 16.08
N ILE A 311 -10.85 -3.75 15.45
CA ILE A 311 -9.99 -3.53 14.29
C ILE A 311 -10.68 -4.10 13.05
N THR A 312 -11.12 -3.20 12.19
CA THR A 312 -11.66 -3.49 10.84
C THR A 312 -10.87 -2.68 9.81
N ASN A 313 -11.49 -1.72 9.11
CA ASN A 313 -10.79 -0.71 8.30
C ASN A 313 -10.44 0.56 9.09
N LYS A 314 -10.94 0.64 10.33
CA LYS A 314 -10.69 1.72 11.28
C LYS A 314 -10.19 1.10 12.58
N LEU A 315 -9.50 1.91 13.37
CA LEU A 315 -9.25 1.60 14.77
C LEU A 315 -10.40 2.20 15.56
N LYS A 316 -11.08 1.38 16.35
CA LYS A 316 -11.94 1.85 17.44
C LYS A 316 -11.40 1.31 18.75
N ASN A 317 -11.32 2.15 19.76
CA ASN A 317 -10.84 1.75 21.08
C ASN A 317 -11.68 2.40 22.18
N ASP A 318 -12.10 1.58 23.15
CA ASP A 318 -12.50 2.02 24.47
C ASP A 318 -11.32 1.81 25.42
N CYS A 319 -10.55 2.87 25.65
CA CYS A 319 -9.34 2.85 26.46
C CYS A 319 -9.64 3.36 27.87
N GLU A 320 -9.42 2.54 28.88
CA GLU A 320 -9.44 2.91 30.29
C GLU A 320 -8.00 2.96 30.83
N MET A 321 -7.69 4.01 31.56
CA MET A 321 -6.36 4.32 32.06
C MET A 321 -6.42 4.64 33.55
N GLU A 322 -5.46 4.10 34.28
CA GLU A 322 -5.18 4.45 35.67
C GLU A 322 -4.02 5.45 35.70
N ILE A 323 -4.31 6.71 36.02
CA ILE A 323 -3.35 7.82 36.00
C ILE A 323 -3.00 8.19 37.43
N ASN A 324 -1.73 8.04 37.80
CA ASN A 324 -1.22 8.41 39.11
C ASN A 324 -0.67 9.84 39.11
N ILE A 325 -1.10 10.64 40.09
CA ILE A 325 -0.62 12.00 40.29
C ILE A 325 0.63 11.98 41.18
N ASN A 326 1.75 12.52 40.70
CA ASN A 326 3.02 12.59 41.43
C ASN A 326 3.39 14.02 41.89
N LYS A 327 2.51 15.00 41.65
CA LYS A 327 2.68 16.40 42.05
C LYS A 327 1.33 17.00 42.45
N SER A 328 1.32 17.81 43.51
CA SER A 328 0.12 18.59 43.86
C SER A 328 -0.10 19.74 42.88
N GLY A 329 -1.36 20.12 42.63
CA GLY A 329 -1.67 21.21 41.72
C GLY A 329 -2.08 20.79 40.31
N VAL A 330 -2.28 19.49 40.07
CA VAL A 330 -2.66 19.02 38.73
C VAL A 330 -4.14 19.28 38.51
N ASN A 331 -4.45 20.21 37.60
CA ASN A 331 -5.82 20.61 37.25
C ASN A 331 -6.18 20.29 35.78
N SER A 332 -5.23 19.76 35.01
CA SER A 332 -5.41 19.36 33.62
C SER A 332 -4.48 18.22 33.25
N LEU A 333 -4.88 17.44 32.26
CA LEU A 333 -4.11 16.34 31.69
C LEU A 333 -3.98 16.55 30.18
N GLU A 334 -2.78 16.39 29.63
CA GLU A 334 -2.50 16.41 28.20
C GLU A 334 -1.95 15.05 27.78
N LEU A 335 -2.65 14.38 26.86
CA LEU A 335 -2.29 13.04 26.38
C LEU A 335 -2.15 13.05 24.86
N GLY A 336 -1.13 12.37 24.33
CA GLY A 336 -0.91 12.22 22.89
C GLY A 336 -1.97 11.32 22.26
N LEU A 337 -2.57 11.75 21.15
CA LEU A 337 -3.49 10.94 20.34
C LEU A 337 -3.59 11.52 18.92
N TYR A 338 -3.45 10.65 17.93
CA TYR A 338 -3.42 11.03 16.51
C TYR A 338 -4.65 11.86 16.12
N GLU A 339 -4.48 12.93 15.33
CA GLU A 339 -5.56 13.85 14.94
C GLU A 339 -6.77 13.14 14.31
N LYS A 340 -6.54 12.14 13.45
CA LYS A 340 -7.63 11.42 12.75
C LYS A 340 -8.34 10.38 13.62
N LEU A 341 -7.97 10.26 14.90
CA LEU A 341 -8.70 9.45 15.88
C LEU A 341 -9.70 10.36 16.61
N ASP A 342 -10.93 10.34 16.16
CA ASP A 342 -12.00 11.18 16.69
C ASP A 342 -12.44 10.69 18.07
N ILE A 343 -12.30 11.56 19.08
CA ILE A 343 -12.71 11.25 20.45
C ILE A 343 -14.22 11.49 20.58
N SER A 344 -14.97 10.41 20.80
CA SER A 344 -16.41 10.46 21.02
C SER A 344 -16.78 10.80 22.48
N LYS A 345 -15.96 10.36 23.43
CA LYS A 345 -16.25 10.46 24.87
C LYS A 345 -14.97 10.43 25.71
N ILE A 346 -14.91 11.29 26.72
CA ILE A 346 -13.93 11.20 27.82
C ILE A 346 -14.72 11.21 29.13
N GLU A 347 -14.42 10.26 30.02
CA GLU A 347 -15.02 10.16 31.34
C GLU A 347 -13.96 10.01 32.42
N ILE A 348 -14.17 10.66 33.56
CA ILE A 348 -13.45 10.37 34.81
C ILE A 348 -14.50 9.94 35.83
N GLN A 349 -14.32 8.78 36.45
CA GLN A 349 -15.24 8.26 37.48
C GLN A 349 -16.72 8.27 37.02
N GLY A 350 -16.96 7.95 35.74
CA GLY A 350 -18.30 7.92 35.14
C GLY A 350 -18.90 9.28 34.75
N LYS A 351 -18.20 10.41 34.97
CA LYS A 351 -18.66 11.75 34.56
C LYS A 351 -17.98 12.18 33.27
N LYS A 352 -18.78 12.60 32.28
CA LYS A 352 -18.29 13.12 31.00
C LYS A 352 -17.60 14.48 31.18
N LEU A 353 -16.43 14.64 30.56
CA LEU A 353 -15.63 15.88 30.63
C LEU A 353 -15.55 16.59 29.28
N LYS A 354 -15.33 17.90 29.35
CA LYS A 354 -14.94 18.70 28.18
C LYS A 354 -13.43 18.55 27.97
N PHE A 355 -13.02 18.58 26.71
CA PHE A 355 -11.62 18.53 26.32
C PHE A 355 -11.37 19.45 25.12
N LYS A 356 -10.11 19.83 24.93
CA LYS A 356 -9.63 20.56 23.76
C LYS A 356 -8.73 19.63 22.95
N ARG A 357 -8.90 19.59 21.62
CA ARG A 357 -7.99 18.88 20.72
C ARG A 357 -6.87 19.79 20.23
N THR A 358 -5.70 19.19 20.02
CA THR A 358 -4.60 19.73 19.21
C THR A 358 -4.37 18.78 18.03
N ASN A 359 -3.34 19.02 17.20
CA ASN A 359 -3.00 18.16 16.07
C ASN A 359 -2.54 16.75 16.49
N HIS A 360 -1.95 16.59 17.68
CA HIS A 360 -1.41 15.30 18.13
C HIS A 360 -1.67 14.98 19.61
N SER A 361 -2.48 15.78 20.29
CA SER A 361 -2.85 15.57 21.70
C SER A 361 -4.29 15.98 21.96
N PHE A 362 -4.73 15.74 23.19
CA PHE A 362 -5.94 16.32 23.75
C PHE A 362 -5.69 16.74 25.20
N ILE A 363 -6.32 17.84 25.59
CA ILE A 363 -6.20 18.45 26.92
C ILE A 363 -7.54 18.32 27.62
N VAL A 364 -7.55 17.67 28.79
CA VAL A 364 -8.72 17.48 29.65
C VAL A 364 -8.60 18.42 30.84
N THR A 365 -9.61 19.26 31.07
CA THR A 365 -9.72 20.02 32.33
C THR A 365 -10.31 19.12 33.40
N LEU A 366 -9.61 18.96 34.52
CA LEU A 366 -10.04 18.11 35.61
C LEU A 366 -11.17 18.78 36.41
N PRO A 367 -12.09 18.00 37.02
CA PRO A 367 -13.23 18.54 37.78
C PRO A 367 -12.80 19.27 39.06
N ARG A 368 -11.60 18.98 39.55
CA ARG A 368 -10.95 19.63 40.68
C ARG A 368 -9.44 19.52 40.50
N GLU A 369 -8.72 20.24 41.36
CA GLU A 369 -7.28 20.03 41.53
C GLU A 369 -7.03 18.68 42.22
N TYR A 370 -6.06 17.94 41.70
CA TYR A 370 -5.59 16.69 42.27
C TYR A 370 -4.24 16.87 42.95
N THR A 371 -4.03 16.05 43.98
CA THR A 371 -2.88 16.07 44.89
C THR A 371 -2.02 14.83 44.70
N ASN A 372 -0.79 14.89 45.23
CA ASN A 372 0.16 13.79 45.14
C ASN A 372 -0.42 12.47 45.67
N ASN A 373 -0.14 11.36 44.98
CA ASN A 373 -0.62 9.99 45.21
C ASN A 373 -2.12 9.76 44.94
N GLU A 374 -2.85 10.73 44.38
CA GLU A 374 -4.20 10.46 43.91
C GLU A 374 -4.21 9.71 42.58
N ILE A 375 -5.24 8.86 42.41
CA ILE A 375 -5.43 8.03 41.22
C ILE A 375 -6.66 8.51 40.45
N ILE A 376 -6.50 8.70 39.14
CA ILE A 376 -7.56 9.07 38.21
C ILE A 376 -7.84 7.91 37.28
N ASN A 377 -9.06 7.37 37.36
CA ASN A 377 -9.56 6.41 36.38
C ASN A 377 -10.24 7.18 35.24
N MET A 378 -9.54 7.27 34.11
CA MET A 378 -10.01 7.95 32.91
C MET A 378 -10.38 6.93 31.84
N LYS A 379 -11.55 7.11 31.22
CA LYS A 379 -11.97 6.36 30.03
C LYS A 379 -12.04 7.30 28.83
N VAL A 380 -11.44 6.88 27.72
CA VAL A 380 -11.42 7.60 26.44
C VAL A 380 -11.91 6.65 25.35
N SER A 381 -13.02 7.01 24.71
CA SER A 381 -13.61 6.28 23.59
C SER A 381 -13.36 7.04 22.29
N TYR A 382 -12.65 6.43 21.34
CA TYR A 382 -12.29 7.06 20.07
C TYR A 382 -12.32 6.08 18.90
N GLU A 383 -12.49 6.63 17.71
CA GLU A 383 -12.40 5.86 16.46
C GLU A 383 -11.78 6.67 15.32
N GLY A 384 -11.16 6.02 14.36
CA GLY A 384 -10.62 6.73 13.20
C GLY A 384 -9.85 5.88 12.21
N GLU A 385 -9.45 6.52 11.11
CA GLU A 385 -8.65 5.91 10.06
C GLU A 385 -7.16 6.19 10.29
N ILE A 386 -6.38 5.12 10.43
CA ILE A 386 -4.92 5.19 10.49
C ILE A 386 -4.39 4.71 9.14
N ASN A 387 -3.79 5.61 8.37
CA ASN A 387 -3.13 5.31 7.11
C ASN A 387 -2.10 6.41 6.84
N THR A 388 -0.90 6.25 7.37
CA THR A 388 0.16 7.26 7.32
C THR A 388 1.29 6.88 6.36
N SER A 389 1.96 7.88 5.82
CA SER A 389 3.17 7.71 4.99
C SER A 389 4.26 8.73 5.39
N TRP A 390 5.51 8.31 5.30
CA TRP A 390 6.69 9.15 5.54
C TRP A 390 7.16 9.88 4.27
N VAL A 391 8.36 10.48 4.32
CA VAL A 391 9.10 10.98 3.16
C VAL A 391 9.22 9.85 2.13
N GLU A 392 9.05 10.18 0.84
CA GLU A 392 8.99 9.24 -0.30
C GLU A 392 7.73 8.37 -0.39
N GLY A 393 6.79 8.49 0.57
CA GLY A 393 5.49 7.81 0.55
C GLY A 393 5.48 6.43 1.23
N GLN A 394 6.58 6.01 1.87
CA GLN A 394 6.66 4.73 2.58
C GLN A 394 5.62 4.67 3.70
N LYS A 395 4.79 3.61 3.75
CA LYS A 395 3.78 3.48 4.81
C LYS A 395 4.44 3.23 6.16
N SER A 396 4.10 4.07 7.13
CA SER A 396 4.62 3.99 8.49
C SER A 396 3.64 3.27 9.43
N PHE A 397 2.39 3.73 9.53
CA PHE A 397 1.39 3.17 10.44
C PHE A 397 0.05 3.03 9.70
N TYR A 398 -0.63 1.90 9.88
CA TYR A 398 -1.88 1.66 9.16
C TYR A 398 -2.79 0.67 9.86
N VAL A 399 -4.09 0.81 9.62
CA VAL A 399 -5.13 -0.17 9.99
C VAL A 399 -5.98 -0.50 8.77
N ARG A 400 -6.15 -1.80 8.47
CA ARG A 400 -6.96 -2.33 7.38
C ARG A 400 -7.61 -3.64 7.80
N ASN A 401 -8.64 -4.05 7.07
CA ASN A 401 -9.43 -5.26 7.36
C ASN A 401 -8.62 -6.55 7.64
N ASN A 402 -7.45 -6.74 7.02
CA ASN A 402 -6.63 -7.95 7.16
C ASN A 402 -5.17 -7.67 7.55
N SER A 403 -4.82 -6.43 7.85
CA SER A 403 -3.44 -6.07 8.16
C SER A 403 -3.39 -4.74 8.89
N PHE A 404 -2.54 -4.64 9.89
CA PHE A 404 -2.26 -3.39 10.57
C PHE A 404 -0.85 -3.39 11.15
N PHE A 405 -0.32 -2.19 11.35
CA PHE A 405 0.91 -1.99 12.08
C PHE A 405 0.75 -0.75 12.97
N LEU A 406 0.78 -1.01 14.27
CA LEU A 406 0.63 -0.05 15.35
C LEU A 406 1.88 -0.14 16.21
N ALA A 407 2.83 0.76 15.98
CA ALA A 407 4.10 0.80 16.71
C ALA A 407 4.00 1.67 17.96
N ASP A 408 5.01 1.58 18.81
CA ASP A 408 5.17 2.40 20.00
C ASP A 408 5.39 3.89 19.70
N VAL A 409 6.14 4.27 18.68
CA VAL A 409 6.41 5.69 18.38
C VAL A 409 5.19 6.45 17.81
N PHE A 410 4.07 5.75 17.61
CA PHE A 410 2.83 6.31 17.06
C PHE A 410 1.74 6.37 18.13
N GLU A 411 1.10 7.54 18.26
CA GLU A 411 0.01 7.83 19.19
C GLU A 411 -1.34 7.23 18.77
N TRP A 412 -1.36 5.92 18.49
CA TRP A 412 -2.59 5.18 18.18
C TRP A 412 -3.47 4.93 19.42
N TYR A 413 -2.95 5.19 20.61
CA TYR A 413 -3.68 5.25 21.87
C TYR A 413 -3.31 6.50 22.67
N PRO A 414 -4.08 6.89 23.71
CA PRO A 414 -3.71 7.97 24.60
C PRO A 414 -2.39 7.66 25.29
N LYS A 415 -1.34 8.39 24.92
CA LYS A 415 0.03 8.12 25.38
C LYS A 415 0.62 9.28 26.17
N LEU A 416 1.46 8.92 27.14
CA LEU A 416 2.44 9.81 27.75
C LEU A 416 3.84 9.45 27.27
N ASN A 417 4.72 10.46 27.26
CA ASN A 417 6.15 10.27 27.06
C ASN A 417 6.85 10.06 28.39
N ASP A 418 6.66 8.87 28.93
CA ASP A 418 7.42 8.39 30.06
C ASP A 418 8.02 7.02 29.72
N ASP A 419 9.22 6.76 30.22
CA ASP A 419 9.88 5.46 30.12
C ASP A 419 9.37 4.47 31.19
N THR A 420 8.23 4.75 31.84
CA THR A 420 7.73 3.87 32.91
C THR A 420 7.06 2.63 32.34
N ASP A 421 7.26 1.49 33.01
CA ASP A 421 6.59 0.25 32.65
C ASP A 421 5.12 0.30 33.10
N LYS A 422 4.19 0.14 32.16
CA LYS A 422 2.74 0.07 32.41
C LYS A 422 2.22 -1.36 32.33
N GLU A 423 1.18 -1.66 33.10
CA GLU A 423 0.41 -2.88 32.94
C GLU A 423 -0.61 -2.72 31.80
N TYR A 424 -0.61 -3.65 30.86
CA TYR A 424 -1.53 -3.66 29.72
C TYR A 424 -2.47 -4.86 29.80
N ASN A 425 -3.75 -4.59 29.58
CA ASN A 425 -4.76 -5.59 29.23
C ASN A 425 -5.47 -5.15 27.93
N ILE A 426 -5.34 -5.94 26.88
CA ILE A 426 -5.81 -5.58 25.53
C ILE A 426 -6.70 -6.69 25.00
N ASN A 427 -7.98 -6.37 24.82
CA ASN A 427 -8.94 -7.22 24.13
C ASN A 427 -9.10 -6.71 22.69
N ILE A 428 -8.86 -7.57 21.71
CA ILE A 428 -8.96 -7.22 20.30
C ILE A 428 -10.03 -8.06 19.63
N LYS A 429 -11.08 -7.39 19.19
CA LYS A 429 -12.02 -7.90 18.19
C LYS A 429 -11.42 -7.61 16.81
N TYR A 430 -11.00 -8.68 16.14
CA TYR A 430 -10.36 -8.59 14.83
C TYR A 430 -11.13 -9.42 13.81
N ALA A 431 -11.59 -8.76 12.74
CA ALA A 431 -12.32 -9.43 11.66
C ALA A 431 -11.40 -10.12 10.64
N GLY A 432 -10.09 -9.84 10.69
CA GLY A 432 -9.12 -10.38 9.76
C GLY A 432 -8.73 -11.83 10.06
N LYS A 433 -8.21 -12.51 9.03
CA LYS A 433 -7.77 -13.92 9.13
C LYS A 433 -6.34 -14.11 9.63
N ASN A 434 -5.54 -13.05 9.60
CA ASN A 434 -4.13 -13.11 9.95
C ASN A 434 -3.94 -13.16 11.47
N LYS A 435 -2.86 -13.78 11.93
CA LYS A 435 -2.49 -13.76 13.36
C LYS A 435 -2.10 -12.34 13.78
N ILE A 436 -2.36 -12.00 15.03
CA ILE A 436 -1.88 -10.76 15.65
C ILE A 436 -0.66 -11.10 16.49
N TYR A 437 0.40 -10.31 16.35
CA TYR A 437 1.59 -10.41 17.19
C TYR A 437 1.75 -9.13 18.01
N SER A 438 2.18 -9.30 19.25
CA SER A 438 2.48 -8.22 20.19
C SER A 438 3.71 -8.54 21.01
N ASN A 439 4.38 -7.52 21.56
CA ASN A 439 5.42 -7.67 22.59
C ASN A 439 4.86 -8.25 23.91
N LEU A 440 3.54 -8.14 24.13
CA LEU A 440 2.84 -8.70 25.29
C LEU A 440 2.60 -10.22 25.19
N ASN A 441 2.20 -10.85 26.30
CA ASN A 441 1.84 -12.26 26.31
C ASN A 441 0.41 -12.47 25.78
N GLU A 442 0.22 -13.47 24.93
CA GLU A 442 -1.09 -13.88 24.43
C GLU A 442 -1.78 -14.84 25.41
N LYS A 443 -3.06 -14.62 25.71
CA LYS A 443 -3.92 -15.53 26.52
C LYS A 443 -4.96 -16.32 25.72
N SER A 444 -5.08 -16.02 24.42
CA SER A 444 -6.10 -16.42 23.42
C SER A 444 -7.04 -17.62 23.66
N LYS A 445 -8.32 -17.37 23.31
CA LYS A 445 -9.31 -18.31 22.73
C LYS A 445 -9.81 -17.73 21.39
N SER A 446 -10.10 -18.57 20.39
CA SER A 446 -10.38 -18.19 18.98
C SER A 446 -11.30 -16.97 18.75
N ASN A 447 -10.93 -16.11 17.80
CA ASN A 447 -11.60 -14.86 17.32
C ASN A 447 -11.64 -13.66 18.27
N GLN A 448 -11.14 -13.80 19.51
CA GLN A 448 -10.87 -12.67 20.41
C GLN A 448 -9.43 -12.80 20.91
N TYR A 449 -8.56 -11.88 20.50
CA TYR A 449 -7.19 -11.87 20.98
C TYR A 449 -7.14 -11.10 22.29
N GLU A 450 -6.63 -11.74 23.33
CA GLU A 450 -6.36 -11.10 24.62
C GLU A 450 -4.85 -11.08 24.85
N PHE A 451 -4.31 -9.88 25.02
CA PHE A 451 -2.90 -9.66 25.33
C PHE A 451 -2.76 -9.02 26.71
N GLN A 452 -1.86 -9.57 27.53
CA GLN A 452 -1.58 -9.03 28.85
C GLN A 452 -0.08 -9.02 29.15
N GLY A 453 0.38 -8.04 29.92
CA GLY A 453 1.77 -7.97 30.33
C GLY A 453 2.13 -6.60 30.88
N LYS A 454 3.38 -6.47 31.32
CA LYS A 454 3.95 -5.20 31.76
C LYS A 454 5.07 -4.83 30.79
N ASP A 455 5.05 -3.63 30.25
CA ASP A 455 6.07 -3.14 29.33
C ASP A 455 6.03 -1.61 29.27
N ARG A 456 7.00 -0.96 28.62
CA ARG A 456 6.99 0.51 28.47
C ARG A 456 5.93 0.99 27.49
N ASP A 457 5.71 0.18 26.45
CA ASP A 457 4.82 0.48 25.34
C ASP A 457 4.34 -0.79 24.65
N VAL A 458 3.37 -0.63 23.74
CA VAL A 458 2.74 -1.74 23.02
C VAL A 458 2.98 -1.62 21.52
N VAL A 459 3.40 -2.74 20.93
CA VAL A 459 3.36 -2.97 19.49
C VAL A 459 2.30 -4.00 19.18
N LEU A 460 1.50 -3.72 18.15
CA LEU A 460 0.57 -4.66 17.57
C LEU A 460 0.80 -4.71 16.06
N ILE A 461 0.98 -5.91 15.53
CA ILE A 461 1.17 -6.13 14.10
C ILE A 461 0.36 -7.33 13.61
N SER A 462 -0.26 -7.18 12.44
CA SER A 462 -0.90 -8.27 11.72
C SER A 462 -0.76 -8.04 10.22
N GLY A 463 -0.62 -9.13 9.46
CA GLY A 463 -0.47 -9.08 8.02
C GLY A 463 -0.04 -10.43 7.48
N ASN A 464 0.52 -10.43 6.28
CA ASN A 464 1.14 -11.63 5.68
C ASN A 464 2.51 -11.91 6.31
N ILE A 465 2.50 -12.16 7.63
CA ILE A 465 3.66 -12.44 8.46
C ILE A 465 3.52 -13.80 9.13
N SER A 466 4.64 -14.47 9.32
CA SER A 466 4.74 -15.80 9.90
C SER A 466 5.76 -15.80 11.04
N ASP A 467 5.82 -16.89 11.78
CA ASP A 467 6.80 -17.09 12.84
C ASP A 467 7.65 -18.35 12.59
N ARG A 468 8.94 -18.29 12.97
CA ARG A 468 9.89 -19.38 12.82
C ARG A 468 10.83 -19.41 14.03
N THR A 469 10.95 -20.58 14.65
CA THR A 469 11.99 -20.81 15.66
C THR A 469 13.29 -21.27 14.98
N TYR A 470 14.40 -20.60 15.27
CA TYR A 470 15.72 -20.93 14.73
C TYR A 470 16.81 -20.64 15.78
N LYS A 471 17.64 -21.65 16.08
CA LYS A 471 18.72 -21.57 17.09
C LYS A 471 18.29 -21.02 18.46
N GLY A 472 17.08 -21.33 18.91
CA GLY A 472 16.53 -20.86 20.19
C GLY A 472 15.91 -19.45 20.16
N TYR A 473 15.91 -18.79 19.01
CA TYR A 473 15.24 -17.50 18.79
C TYR A 473 13.92 -17.70 18.02
N LEU A 474 12.87 -16.98 18.40
CA LEU A 474 11.60 -16.89 17.69
C LEU A 474 11.59 -15.64 16.81
N PHE A 475 11.69 -15.82 15.51
CA PHE A 475 11.58 -14.75 14.52
C PHE A 475 10.13 -14.60 14.06
N ILE A 476 9.64 -13.36 14.01
CA ILE A 476 8.32 -13.01 13.50
C ILE A 476 8.51 -12.00 12.37
N GLY A 477 7.96 -12.26 11.19
CA GLY A 477 8.10 -11.35 10.07
C GLY A 477 7.73 -11.96 8.72
N ASN A 478 8.26 -11.37 7.66
CA ASN A 478 8.10 -11.86 6.30
C ASN A 478 8.70 -13.29 6.19
N GLU A 479 7.99 -14.20 5.52
CA GLU A 479 8.46 -15.57 5.30
C GLU A 479 9.85 -15.61 4.64
N GLU A 480 10.14 -14.73 3.68
CA GLU A 480 11.43 -14.65 2.97
C GLU A 480 12.58 -14.24 3.88
N TYR A 481 12.31 -13.37 4.85
CA TYR A 481 13.33 -12.89 5.80
C TYR A 481 13.59 -13.94 6.88
N ILE A 482 12.53 -14.48 7.48
CA ILE A 482 12.69 -15.45 8.58
C ILE A 482 13.16 -16.83 8.08
N ASN A 483 12.93 -17.17 6.81
CA ASN A 483 13.46 -18.40 6.21
C ASN A 483 14.93 -18.27 5.77
N ASN A 484 15.48 -17.06 5.72
CA ASN A 484 16.89 -16.85 5.37
C ASN A 484 17.79 -17.02 6.60
N ASN A 485 18.46 -18.19 6.67
CA ASN A 485 19.36 -18.52 7.78
C ASN A 485 20.51 -17.52 7.96
N ASN A 486 21.03 -16.90 6.89
CA ASN A 486 22.11 -15.92 7.00
C ASN A 486 21.62 -14.66 7.69
N LYS A 487 20.50 -14.09 7.25
CA LYS A 487 19.88 -12.93 7.91
C LYS A 487 19.48 -13.21 9.35
N CYS A 488 18.98 -14.42 9.65
CA CYS A 488 18.74 -14.82 11.03
C CYS A 488 20.03 -14.89 11.86
N ASN A 489 21.14 -15.40 11.31
CA ASN A 489 22.42 -15.42 12.00
C ASN A 489 22.93 -14.00 12.27
N ASP A 490 22.87 -13.10 11.27
CA ASP A 490 23.32 -11.71 11.40
C ASP A 490 22.58 -10.99 12.52
N LEU A 491 21.25 -11.18 12.62
CA LEU A 491 20.44 -10.63 13.70
C LEU A 491 20.75 -11.24 15.07
N ILE A 492 21.01 -12.54 15.13
CA ILE A 492 21.44 -13.20 16.38
C ILE A 492 22.77 -12.62 16.85
N ASP A 493 23.73 -12.47 15.93
CA ASP A 493 25.05 -11.96 16.27
C ASP A 493 24.98 -10.48 16.66
N PHE A 494 24.16 -9.67 15.98
CA PHE A 494 23.83 -8.31 16.41
C PHE A 494 23.29 -8.28 17.86
N LEU A 495 22.31 -9.13 18.20
CA LEU A 495 21.76 -9.17 19.56
C LEU A 495 22.76 -9.62 20.61
N LYS A 496 23.63 -10.57 20.27
CA LYS A 496 24.73 -10.99 21.15
C LYS A 496 25.71 -9.85 21.41
N THR A 497 26.06 -9.05 20.40
CA THR A 497 26.95 -7.88 20.59
C THR A 497 26.35 -6.83 21.53
N LYS A 498 25.02 -6.74 21.59
CA LYS A 498 24.29 -5.84 22.49
C LYS A 498 24.05 -6.44 23.90
N ASN A 499 24.55 -7.66 24.19
CA ASN A 499 24.27 -8.41 25.42
C ASN A 499 22.76 -8.50 25.76
N ASN A 500 21.92 -8.65 24.73
CA ASN A 500 20.47 -8.66 24.89
C ASN A 500 19.96 -10.09 25.15
N PRO A 501 19.30 -10.39 26.29
CA PRO A 501 18.81 -11.73 26.61
C PRO A 501 17.55 -12.14 25.83
N ILE A 502 17.00 -11.23 25.01
CA ILE A 502 15.75 -11.46 24.29
C ILE A 502 15.93 -12.45 23.16
N ASN A 503 15.09 -13.48 23.18
CA ASN A 503 15.04 -14.52 22.16
C ASN A 503 13.90 -14.35 21.15
N ARG A 504 13.02 -13.35 21.31
CA ARG A 504 11.91 -13.08 20.39
C ARG A 504 12.18 -11.82 19.58
N ILE A 505 12.17 -11.95 18.26
CA ILE A 505 12.55 -10.89 17.32
C ILE A 505 11.36 -10.63 16.40
N LEU A 506 10.87 -9.39 16.41
CA LEU A 506 9.85 -8.93 15.48
C LEU A 506 10.50 -8.05 14.43
N LEU A 507 10.50 -8.54 13.20
CA LEU A 507 10.78 -7.71 12.03
C LEU A 507 9.56 -6.79 11.82
N SER A 508 9.78 -5.49 11.71
CA SER A 508 8.74 -4.50 11.46
C SER A 508 8.92 -3.81 10.10
N PRO A 509 7.87 -3.16 9.54
CA PRO A 509 8.06 -2.23 8.44
C PRO A 509 8.95 -1.05 8.86
N PHE A 510 9.27 -0.18 7.90
CA PHE A 510 9.96 1.08 8.15
C PHE A 510 9.29 1.87 9.29
N ILE A 511 10.08 2.25 10.29
CA ILE A 511 9.65 3.14 11.36
C ILE A 511 10.51 4.42 11.30
N PRO A 512 9.90 5.60 11.13
CA PRO A 512 10.66 6.84 10.98
C PRO A 512 11.26 7.35 12.31
N GLY A 513 12.57 7.61 12.33
CA GLY A 513 13.27 8.22 13.48
C GLY A 513 14.72 7.71 13.64
N ILE A 514 15.52 8.37 14.49
CA ILE A 514 16.92 7.97 14.80
C ILE A 514 16.90 7.10 16.07
N ASN A 515 17.53 5.92 16.01
CA ASN A 515 17.75 4.95 17.10
C ASN A 515 16.51 4.51 17.89
N MET A 516 15.75 3.58 17.31
CA MET A 516 14.71 2.80 18.01
C MET A 516 15.27 1.56 18.72
N ASP A 517 16.56 1.59 19.04
CA ASP A 517 17.38 0.48 19.56
C ASP A 517 17.00 -0.02 20.97
N LYS A 518 15.89 0.45 21.57
CA LYS A 518 15.48 0.00 22.91
C LYS A 518 14.63 -1.27 22.80
N PRO A 519 15.11 -2.43 23.31
CA PRO A 519 14.29 -3.63 23.37
C PRO A 519 13.11 -3.48 24.33
N TYR A 520 11.98 -4.13 23.99
CA TYR A 520 10.89 -4.41 24.94
C TYR A 520 11.31 -5.47 25.95
N GLU A 521 10.55 -5.67 27.03
CA GLU A 521 10.91 -6.68 28.06
C GLU A 521 11.11 -8.08 27.44
N LYS A 522 10.26 -8.44 26.46
CA LYS A 522 10.18 -9.80 25.89
C LYS A 522 10.41 -9.87 24.39
N MET A 523 10.71 -8.75 23.73
CA MET A 523 10.77 -8.69 22.28
C MET A 523 11.74 -7.63 21.79
N PHE A 524 12.50 -7.96 20.76
CA PHE A 524 13.32 -7.01 20.03
C PHE A 524 12.62 -6.62 18.73
N LEU A 525 12.38 -5.33 18.53
CA LEU A 525 11.80 -4.78 17.31
C LEU A 525 12.93 -4.38 16.36
N TYR A 526 12.97 -4.97 15.18
CA TYR A 526 13.94 -4.66 14.14
C TYR A 526 13.22 -4.10 12.92
N SER A 527 13.45 -2.82 12.61
CA SER A 527 12.91 -2.21 11.39
C SER A 527 13.71 -2.67 10.18
N VAL A 528 13.00 -3.15 9.16
CA VAL A 528 13.61 -3.54 7.90
C VAL A 528 13.44 -2.41 6.91
N ASP A 529 14.57 -1.86 6.43
CA ASP A 529 14.63 -0.80 5.41
C ASP A 529 14.25 -1.27 4.00
#